data_AF-A0A661EZE0-F1
#
_entry.id   AF-A0A661EZE0-F1
#
_cell.length_a   1.000
_cell.length_b   1.000
_cell.length_c   1.000
_cell.angle_alpha   90.00
_cell.angle_beta   90.00
_cell.angle_gamma   90.00
#
_symmetry.space_group_name_H-M   'P 1'
#
loop_
_entity.id
_entity.type
_entity.pdbx_description
1 polymer ?
#
loop_
_entity_poly.entity_id
_entity_poly.type
_entity_poly.pdbx_seq_one_letter_code
_entity_poly.pdbx_strand_id
1 'polypeptide(L)'
;MEEITLMGSYGIAAMTFMGLTRKIFDKIGLRQISIHDEIMAGNVAAGIVDAFNLIATAIIIRAAMSWVDGSTFLGLAIVVGIFLISQIILILATLYRNAVFNRRHKGKDKTLQGEIKGGNVALAIRFSGYRLGVGLAMTATSGVVIYDTSVLGFSVLAWVIMAIIIFVSQTLLSIILRHILLPKVNVADEVGEQQNIAIGSIEAAIYVGIGFAFVGLFA
;
A
#
# COMPACT_ATOMS: atom_id res chain seq x y z
N MET A 1 26.22 -24.24 -1.96
CA MET A 1 25.19 -24.72 -1.01
C MET A 1 24.63 -23.57 -0.20
N GLU A 2 25.48 -22.75 0.42
CA GLU A 2 25.05 -21.60 1.25
C GLU A 2 24.22 -20.56 0.48
N GLU A 3 24.62 -20.16 -0.73
CA GLU A 3 23.83 -19.24 -1.58
C GLU A 3 22.44 -19.79 -1.92
N ILE A 4 22.32 -21.09 -2.21
CA ILE A 4 21.04 -21.75 -2.51
C ILE A 4 20.14 -21.72 -1.27
N THR A 5 20.71 -22.00 -0.09
CA THR A 5 19.99 -21.90 1.19
C THR A 5 19.51 -20.48 1.44
N LEU A 6 20.35 -19.48 1.15
CA LEU A 6 20.01 -18.07 1.34
C LEU A 6 18.89 -17.63 0.38
N MET A 7 19.01 -17.91 -0.92
CA MET A 7 17.96 -17.61 -1.91
C MET A 7 16.63 -18.30 -1.54
N GLY A 8 16.68 -19.56 -1.11
CA GLY A 8 15.51 -20.29 -0.60
C GLY A 8 14.89 -19.60 0.62
N SER A 9 15.71 -19.09 1.54
CA SER A 9 15.23 -18.38 2.74
C SER A 9 14.50 -17.08 2.40
N TYR A 10 14.98 -16.30 1.43
CA TYR A 10 14.29 -15.09 0.96
C TYR A 10 12.94 -15.41 0.31
N GLY A 11 12.85 -16.50 -0.47
CA GLY A 11 11.60 -16.96 -1.05
C GLY A 11 10.56 -17.36 0.01
N ILE A 12 10.99 -18.13 1.01
CA ILE A 12 10.12 -18.52 2.15
C ILE A 12 9.69 -17.30 2.97
N ALA A 13 10.62 -16.36 3.21
CA ALA A 13 10.32 -15.12 3.90
C ALA A 13 9.26 -14.30 3.15
N ALA A 14 9.40 -14.15 1.82
CA ALA A 14 8.42 -13.43 1.00
C ALA A 14 7.01 -14.04 1.09
N MET A 15 6.89 -15.37 0.99
CA MET A 15 5.60 -16.06 1.15
C MET A 15 5.01 -15.86 2.54
N THR A 16 5.86 -15.92 3.57
CA THR A 16 5.45 -15.68 4.96
C THR A 16 4.95 -14.25 5.15
N PHE A 17 5.65 -13.26 4.59
CA PHE A 17 5.25 -11.86 4.63
C PHE A 17 3.91 -11.63 3.96
N MET A 18 3.64 -12.23 2.80
CA MET A 18 2.33 -12.14 2.14
C MET A 18 1.20 -12.66 3.04
N GLY A 19 1.40 -13.81 3.70
CA GLY A 19 0.43 -14.34 4.66
C GLY A 19 0.23 -13.45 5.90
N LEU A 20 1.32 -12.87 6.42
CA LEU A 20 1.26 -11.93 7.55
C LEU A 20 0.56 -10.62 7.18
N THR A 21 0.83 -10.07 6.00
CA THR A 21 0.18 -8.85 5.52
C THR A 21 -1.33 -9.03 5.42
N ARG A 22 -1.83 -10.15 4.90
CA ARG A 22 -3.28 -10.39 4.88
C ARG A 22 -3.87 -10.37 6.29
N LYS A 23 -3.23 -11.05 7.26
CA LYS A 23 -3.68 -11.05 8.68
C LYS A 23 -3.63 -9.66 9.32
N ILE A 24 -2.56 -8.90 9.10
CA ILE A 24 -2.41 -7.53 9.59
C ILE A 24 -3.48 -6.64 8.97
N PHE A 25 -3.68 -6.74 7.66
CA PHE A 25 -4.62 -5.90 6.94
C PHE A 25 -6.06 -6.14 7.38
N ASP A 26 -6.44 -7.40 7.56
CA ASP A 26 -7.75 -7.81 8.05
C ASP A 26 -7.98 -7.36 9.51
N LYS A 27 -7.08 -7.74 10.43
CA LYS A 27 -7.27 -7.46 11.87
C LYS A 27 -6.99 -6.03 12.31
N ILE A 28 -6.13 -5.31 11.59
CA ILE A 28 -5.65 -3.97 11.98
C ILE A 28 -6.14 -2.90 11.01
N GLY A 29 -6.01 -3.12 9.71
CA GLY A 29 -6.42 -2.15 8.68
C GLY A 29 -7.93 -2.03 8.53
N LEU A 30 -8.62 -3.16 8.41
CA LEU A 30 -10.05 -3.27 8.12
C LEU A 30 -10.83 -3.94 9.25
N ARG A 31 -10.63 -3.46 10.48
CA ARG A 31 -11.16 -4.05 11.74
C ARG A 31 -12.69 -4.27 11.83
N GLN A 32 -13.49 -3.63 10.98
CA GLN A 32 -14.96 -3.71 11.01
C GLN A 32 -15.49 -4.86 10.15
N ILE A 33 -14.67 -5.45 9.29
CA ILE A 33 -15.07 -6.50 8.35
C ILE A 33 -14.01 -7.61 8.32
N SER A 34 -14.42 -8.84 8.00
CA SER A 34 -13.50 -9.94 7.72
C SER A 34 -13.34 -10.03 6.22
N ILE A 35 -12.24 -9.52 5.68
CA ILE A 35 -11.96 -9.56 4.23
C ILE A 35 -11.93 -11.00 3.72
N HIS A 36 -11.42 -11.94 4.52
CA HIS A 36 -11.42 -13.34 4.13
C HIS A 36 -12.84 -13.89 3.93
N ASP A 37 -13.74 -13.65 4.89
CA ASP A 37 -15.11 -14.16 4.81
C ASP A 37 -15.88 -13.51 3.66
N GLU A 38 -15.67 -12.20 3.44
CA GLU A 38 -16.25 -11.48 2.30
C GLU A 38 -15.78 -12.07 0.96
N ILE A 39 -14.49 -12.40 0.82
CA ILE A 39 -13.97 -13.05 -0.39
C ILE A 39 -14.59 -14.45 -0.58
N MET A 40 -14.72 -15.24 0.50
CA MET A 40 -15.37 -16.55 0.44
C MET A 40 -16.85 -16.46 0.08
N ALA A 41 -17.51 -15.34 0.43
CA ALA A 41 -18.88 -15.03 0.05
C ALA A 41 -19.02 -14.47 -1.39
N GLY A 42 -17.92 -14.36 -2.16
CA GLY A 42 -17.94 -13.86 -3.53
C GLY A 42 -17.95 -12.34 -3.66
N ASN A 43 -17.60 -11.60 -2.60
CA ASN A 43 -17.52 -10.15 -2.64
C ASN A 43 -16.32 -9.68 -3.48
N VAL A 44 -16.60 -9.23 -4.70
CA VAL A 44 -15.60 -8.72 -5.65
C VAL A 44 -14.83 -7.52 -5.09
N ALA A 45 -15.51 -6.62 -4.36
CA ALA A 45 -14.88 -5.44 -3.79
C ALA A 45 -13.81 -5.82 -2.75
N ALA A 46 -14.12 -6.77 -1.87
CA ALA A 46 -13.16 -7.32 -0.91
C ALA A 46 -11.98 -8.02 -1.63
N GLY A 47 -12.26 -8.80 -2.68
CA GLY A 47 -11.24 -9.46 -3.49
C GLY A 47 -10.25 -8.51 -4.16
N ILE A 48 -10.74 -7.40 -4.75
CA ILE A 48 -9.89 -6.36 -5.34
C ILE A 48 -8.98 -5.73 -4.28
N VAL A 49 -9.55 -5.41 -3.12
CA VAL A 49 -8.83 -4.76 -2.01
C VAL A 49 -7.72 -5.63 -1.46
N ASP A 50 -7.97 -6.93 -1.29
CA ASP A 50 -6.95 -7.88 -0.83
C ASP A 50 -5.88 -8.16 -1.88
N ALA A 51 -6.28 -8.33 -3.15
CA ALA A 51 -5.33 -8.57 -4.24
C ALA A 51 -4.30 -7.43 -4.35
N PHE A 52 -4.76 -6.17 -4.33
CA PHE A 52 -3.86 -5.01 -4.39
C PHE A 52 -3.03 -4.84 -3.12
N ASN A 53 -3.55 -5.23 -1.95
CA ASN A 53 -2.76 -5.27 -0.72
C ASN A 53 -1.57 -6.25 -0.83
N LEU A 54 -1.79 -7.42 -1.43
CA LEU A 54 -0.72 -8.39 -1.69
C LEU A 54 0.28 -7.89 -2.75
N ILE A 55 -0.21 -7.31 -3.85
CA ILE A 55 0.66 -6.75 -4.90
C ILE A 55 1.54 -5.62 -4.35
N ALA A 56 0.95 -4.66 -3.61
CA ALA A 56 1.69 -3.57 -3.00
C ALA A 56 2.78 -4.09 -2.06
N THR A 57 2.46 -5.12 -1.27
CA THR A 57 3.42 -5.74 -0.35
C THR A 57 4.55 -6.45 -1.09
N ALA A 58 4.23 -7.21 -2.14
CA ALA A 58 5.22 -7.90 -2.96
C ALA A 58 6.22 -6.91 -3.58
N ILE A 59 5.73 -5.78 -4.08
CA ILE A 59 6.55 -4.69 -4.66
C ILE A 59 7.50 -4.11 -3.59
N ILE A 60 6.99 -3.82 -2.40
CA ILE A 60 7.79 -3.30 -1.29
C ILE A 60 8.87 -4.32 -0.87
N ILE A 61 8.49 -5.59 -0.72
CA ILE A 61 9.43 -6.66 -0.34
C ILE A 61 10.54 -6.77 -1.39
N ARG A 62 10.19 -6.75 -2.68
CA ARG A 62 11.16 -6.74 -3.77
C ARG A 62 12.12 -5.56 -3.65
N ALA A 63 11.61 -4.35 -3.41
CA ALA A 63 12.44 -3.15 -3.26
C ALA A 63 13.35 -3.23 -2.03
N ALA A 64 12.86 -3.77 -0.92
CA ALA A 64 13.66 -4.02 0.28
C ALA A 64 14.81 -5.02 0.01
N MET A 65 14.52 -6.10 -0.72
CA MET A 65 15.52 -7.09 -1.11
C MET A 65 16.58 -6.51 -2.05
N SER A 66 16.21 -5.60 -2.95
CA SER A 66 17.19 -4.93 -3.83
C SER A 66 18.01 -3.86 -3.11
N TRP A 67 17.52 -3.34 -1.98
CA TRP A 67 18.20 -2.31 -1.21
C TRP A 67 19.28 -2.86 -0.28
N VAL A 68 19.06 -4.04 0.30
CA VAL A 68 20.03 -4.68 1.19
C VAL A 68 21.07 -5.49 0.42
N ASP A 69 22.23 -5.71 1.02
CA ASP A 69 23.13 -6.76 0.54
C ASP A 69 22.50 -8.14 0.78
N GLY A 70 21.92 -8.68 -0.29
CA GLY A 70 21.18 -9.94 -0.29
C GLY A 70 22.02 -11.20 -0.14
N SER A 71 23.34 -11.08 0.04
CA SER A 71 24.27 -12.19 0.24
C SER A 71 24.42 -12.62 1.71
N THR A 72 23.71 -11.97 2.64
CA THR A 72 23.87 -12.21 4.08
C THR A 72 22.55 -12.45 4.81
N PHE A 73 22.60 -13.25 5.89
CA PHE A 73 21.47 -13.40 6.82
C PHE A 73 21.11 -12.09 7.54
N LEU A 74 22.09 -11.18 7.70
CA LEU A 74 21.85 -9.84 8.20
C LEU A 74 20.94 -9.05 7.25
N GLY A 75 21.18 -9.13 5.94
CA GLY A 75 20.32 -8.55 4.92
C GLY A 75 18.88 -9.04 5.06
N LEU A 76 18.67 -10.34 5.31
CA LEU A 76 17.34 -10.90 5.51
C LEU A 76 16.63 -10.30 6.73
N ALA A 77 17.34 -10.16 7.86
CA ALA A 77 16.80 -9.52 9.05
C ALA A 77 16.39 -8.06 8.81
N ILE A 78 17.14 -7.32 7.99
CA ILE A 78 16.83 -5.95 7.61
C ILE A 78 15.59 -5.90 6.70
N VAL A 79 15.43 -6.84 5.77
CA VAL A 79 14.21 -6.96 4.95
C VAL A 79 12.98 -7.20 5.82
N VAL A 80 13.09 -8.04 6.87
CA VAL A 80 12.00 -8.20 7.86
C VAL A 80 11.68 -6.86 8.53
N GLY A 81 12.69 -6.09 8.95
CA GLY A 81 12.50 -4.77 9.54
C GLY A 81 11.79 -3.79 8.60
N ILE A 82 12.27 -3.68 7.36
CA ILE A 82 11.66 -2.84 6.32
C ILE A 82 10.22 -3.27 6.05
N PHE A 83 9.96 -4.57 5.96
CA PHE A 83 8.61 -5.10 5.80
C PHE A 83 7.69 -4.61 6.93
N LEU A 84 8.10 -4.76 8.20
CA LEU A 84 7.30 -4.35 9.36
C LEU A 84 7.00 -2.84 9.35
N ILE A 85 8.02 -2.01 9.08
CA ILE A 85 7.85 -0.56 8.94
C ILE A 85 6.87 -0.24 7.81
N SER A 86 6.99 -0.94 6.69
CA SER A 86 6.10 -0.75 5.54
C SER A 86 4.67 -1.14 5.84
N GLN A 87 4.44 -2.20 6.63
CA GLN A 87 3.09 -2.54 7.10
C GLN A 87 2.50 -1.42 7.95
N ILE A 88 3.30 -0.76 8.80
CA ILE A 88 2.85 0.40 9.58
C ILE A 88 2.44 1.54 8.63
N ILE A 89 3.24 1.86 7.61
CA ILE A 89 2.91 2.89 6.62
C ILE A 89 1.61 2.55 5.87
N LEU A 90 1.44 1.30 5.42
CA LEU A 90 0.22 0.86 4.75
C LEU A 90 -1.00 0.88 5.70
N ILE A 91 -0.83 0.59 7.00
CA ILE A 91 -1.88 0.78 8.00
C ILE A 91 -2.24 2.27 8.13
N LEU A 92 -1.26 3.16 8.24
CA LEU A 92 -1.51 4.60 8.31
C LEU A 92 -2.25 5.11 7.06
N ALA A 93 -1.86 4.64 5.87
CA ALA A 93 -2.57 4.90 4.62
C ALA A 93 -4.04 4.44 4.70
N THR A 94 -4.29 3.26 5.29
CA THR A 94 -5.64 2.73 5.50
C THR A 94 -6.47 3.61 6.44
N LEU A 95 -5.90 3.95 7.59
CA LEU A 95 -6.57 4.74 8.63
C LEU A 95 -6.90 6.14 8.11
N TYR A 96 -5.97 6.76 7.37
CA TYR A 96 -6.20 8.02 6.69
C TYR A 96 -7.39 7.93 5.73
N ARG A 97 -7.45 6.92 4.86
CA ARG A 97 -8.56 6.77 3.90
C ARG A 97 -9.88 6.46 4.57
N ASN A 98 -9.88 5.62 5.60
CA ASN A 98 -11.06 5.36 6.43
C ASN A 98 -11.58 6.67 7.04
N ALA A 99 -10.71 7.47 7.67
CA ALA A 99 -11.09 8.73 8.29
C ALA A 99 -11.64 9.74 7.27
N VAL A 100 -10.98 9.89 6.11
CA VAL A 100 -11.41 10.81 5.05
C VAL A 100 -12.74 10.37 4.42
N PHE A 101 -12.95 9.07 4.23
CA PHE A 101 -14.22 8.57 3.68
C PHE A 101 -15.35 8.77 4.70
N ASN A 102 -15.19 8.29 5.93
CA ASN A 102 -16.23 8.36 6.95
C ASN A 102 -16.60 9.81 7.28
N ARG A 103 -15.62 10.73 7.32
CA ARG A 103 -15.89 12.16 7.53
C ARG A 103 -16.72 12.78 6.41
N ARG A 104 -16.47 12.38 5.15
CA ARG A 104 -17.23 12.89 3.99
C ARG A 104 -18.62 12.28 3.84
N HIS A 105 -18.90 11.18 4.55
CA HIS A 105 -20.19 10.47 4.50
C HIS A 105 -20.90 10.38 5.86
N LYS A 106 -20.49 11.20 6.84
CA LYS A 106 -21.01 11.16 8.22
C LYS A 106 -22.53 11.32 8.31
N GLY A 107 -23.15 12.08 7.40
CA GLY A 107 -24.60 12.28 7.35
C GLY A 107 -25.39 11.21 6.59
N LYS A 108 -24.72 10.14 6.13
CA LYS A 108 -25.30 9.09 5.29
C LYS A 108 -25.12 7.68 5.87
N ASP A 109 -24.61 7.57 7.11
CA ASP A 109 -24.32 6.31 7.81
C ASP A 109 -23.43 5.32 7.04
N LYS A 110 -22.61 5.82 6.12
CA LYS A 110 -21.66 5.01 5.34
C LYS A 110 -20.27 5.05 5.94
N THR A 111 -19.64 3.88 6.04
CA THR A 111 -18.21 3.74 6.35
C THR A 111 -17.49 3.10 5.18
N LEU A 112 -16.18 3.36 5.05
CA LEU A 112 -15.38 2.77 3.97
C LEU A 112 -15.47 1.24 3.99
N GLN A 113 -15.36 0.66 5.19
CA GLN A 113 -15.37 -0.78 5.37
C GLN A 113 -16.78 -1.36 5.15
N GLY A 114 -17.83 -0.66 5.59
CA GLY A 114 -19.22 -1.02 5.32
C GLY A 114 -19.51 -1.05 3.82
N GLU A 115 -19.02 -0.07 3.06
CA GLU A 115 -19.18 -0.03 1.60
C GLU A 115 -18.38 -1.12 0.88
N ILE A 116 -17.17 -1.47 1.34
CA ILE A 116 -16.44 -2.64 0.82
C ILE A 116 -17.24 -3.92 1.07
N LYS A 117 -17.76 -4.11 2.29
CA LYS A 117 -18.64 -5.24 2.63
C LYS A 117 -19.93 -5.24 1.82
N GLY A 118 -20.48 -4.07 1.52
CA GLY A 118 -21.63 -3.88 0.63
C GLY A 118 -21.33 -4.11 -0.86
N GLY A 119 -20.11 -4.48 -1.23
CA GLY A 119 -19.75 -4.79 -2.61
C GLY A 119 -19.48 -3.57 -3.49
N ASN A 120 -19.19 -2.39 -2.91
CA ASN A 120 -18.88 -1.19 -3.69
C ASN A 120 -17.52 -1.31 -4.41
N VAL A 121 -17.57 -1.81 -5.65
CA VAL A 121 -16.39 -2.03 -6.50
C VAL A 121 -15.65 -0.74 -6.83
N ALA A 122 -16.37 0.37 -7.06
CA ALA A 122 -15.75 1.66 -7.35
C ALA A 122 -14.86 2.14 -6.19
N LEU A 123 -15.36 2.02 -4.96
CA LEU A 123 -14.61 2.35 -3.76
C LEU A 123 -13.42 1.40 -3.56
N ALA A 124 -13.63 0.10 -3.77
CA ALA A 124 -12.58 -0.89 -3.70
C ALA A 124 -11.42 -0.59 -4.65
N ILE A 125 -11.69 -0.33 -5.94
CA ILE A 125 -10.67 0.02 -6.93
C ILE A 125 -9.91 1.28 -6.50
N ARG A 126 -10.64 2.34 -6.11
CA ARG A 126 -10.03 3.59 -5.66
C ARG A 126 -9.13 3.43 -4.43
N PHE A 127 -9.60 2.66 -3.44
CA PHE A 127 -8.84 2.40 -2.22
C PHE A 127 -7.59 1.56 -2.53
N SER A 128 -7.76 0.54 -3.38
CA SER A 128 -6.72 -0.36 -3.83
C SER A 128 -5.62 0.36 -4.62
N GLY A 129 -6.01 1.23 -5.56
CA GLY A 129 -5.08 2.05 -6.33
C GLY A 129 -4.26 2.99 -5.45
N TYR A 130 -4.87 3.58 -4.42
CA TYR A 130 -4.12 4.38 -3.43
C TYR A 130 -3.06 3.54 -2.70
N ARG A 131 -3.45 2.36 -2.22
CA ARG A 131 -2.54 1.47 -1.49
C ARG A 131 -1.39 0.97 -2.37
N LEU A 132 -1.69 0.61 -3.62
CA LEU A 132 -0.68 0.22 -4.61
C LEU A 132 0.25 1.39 -4.98
N GLY A 133 -0.30 2.59 -5.18
CA GLY A 133 0.49 3.81 -5.34
C GLY A 133 1.47 3.97 -4.18
N VAL A 134 1.01 3.85 -2.92
CA VAL A 134 1.87 3.88 -1.72
C VAL A 134 2.98 2.85 -1.78
N GLY A 135 2.67 1.60 -2.11
CA GLY A 135 3.70 0.57 -2.27
C GLY A 135 4.72 0.88 -3.38
N LEU A 136 4.26 1.39 -4.52
CA LEU A 136 5.13 1.80 -5.63
C LEU A 136 6.03 2.97 -5.24
N ALA A 137 5.49 4.07 -4.71
CA ALA A 137 6.34 5.18 -4.32
C ALA A 137 7.34 4.78 -3.23
N MET A 138 6.97 3.90 -2.31
CA MET A 138 7.91 3.42 -1.31
C MET A 138 9.15 2.75 -1.92
N THR A 139 9.10 2.21 -3.15
CA THR A 139 10.29 1.67 -3.80
C THR A 139 11.33 2.75 -4.11
N ALA A 140 10.92 4.01 -4.31
CA ALA A 140 11.85 5.12 -4.53
C ALA A 140 12.78 5.37 -3.33
N THR A 141 12.44 4.90 -2.13
CA THR A 141 13.35 5.00 -0.97
C THR A 141 14.69 4.31 -1.23
N SER A 142 14.71 3.22 -2.01
CA SER A 142 15.91 2.42 -2.21
C SER A 142 16.97 3.09 -3.08
N GLY A 143 16.60 3.98 -4.01
CA GLY A 143 17.57 4.74 -4.80
C GLY A 143 17.94 6.08 -4.19
N VAL A 144 17.21 6.56 -3.17
CA VAL A 144 17.53 7.81 -2.45
C VAL A 144 18.41 7.58 -1.23
N VAL A 145 18.20 6.47 -0.52
CA VAL A 145 18.93 6.17 0.71
C VAL A 145 19.99 5.11 0.46
N ILE A 146 21.23 5.38 0.86
CA ILE A 146 22.34 4.45 0.69
C ILE A 146 22.34 3.41 1.82
N TYR A 147 22.41 2.14 1.42
CA TYR A 147 22.66 1.04 2.33
C TYR A 147 24.16 0.95 2.63
N ASP A 148 24.54 1.15 3.90
CA ASP A 148 25.92 1.03 4.36
C ASP A 148 25.97 0.21 5.66
N THR A 149 26.69 -0.90 5.63
CA THR A 149 26.82 -1.81 6.76
C THR A 149 27.63 -1.22 7.92
N SER A 150 28.53 -0.25 7.64
CA SER A 150 29.34 0.42 8.65
C SER A 150 28.52 1.37 9.54
N VAL A 151 27.44 1.92 8.99
CA VAL A 151 26.53 2.85 9.67
C VAL A 151 25.07 2.39 9.59
N LEU A 152 24.86 1.07 9.65
CA LEU A 152 23.57 0.42 9.38
C LEU A 152 22.38 1.06 10.11
N GLY A 153 22.54 1.40 11.39
CA GLY A 153 21.48 2.06 12.17
C GLY A 153 21.03 3.39 11.57
N PHE A 154 21.99 4.19 11.06
CA PHE A 154 21.68 5.45 10.37
C PHE A 154 21.08 5.21 8.99
N SER A 155 21.55 4.23 8.22
CA SER A 155 20.95 3.87 6.93
C SER A 155 19.49 3.46 7.08
N VAL A 156 19.17 2.61 8.06
CA VAL A 156 17.78 2.19 8.33
C VAL A 156 16.93 3.36 8.82
N LEU A 157 17.45 4.20 9.72
CA LEU A 157 16.72 5.40 10.18
C LEU A 157 16.44 6.36 9.02
N ALA A 158 17.42 6.63 8.17
CA ALA A 158 17.27 7.45 6.98
C ALA A 158 16.22 6.86 6.02
N TRP A 159 16.22 5.53 5.84
CA TRP A 159 15.22 4.82 5.04
C TRP A 159 13.81 5.04 5.59
N VAL A 160 13.60 4.90 6.90
CA VAL A 160 12.31 5.13 7.56
C VAL A 160 11.82 6.56 7.35
N ILE A 161 12.70 7.54 7.59
CA ILE A 161 12.37 8.97 7.43
C ILE A 161 11.99 9.25 5.98
N MET A 162 12.77 8.74 5.02
CA MET A 162 12.49 8.91 3.60
C MET A 162 11.18 8.24 3.18
N ALA A 163 10.88 7.04 3.69
CA ALA A 163 9.63 6.34 3.42
C ALA A 163 8.41 7.17 3.88
N ILE A 164 8.51 7.83 5.04
CA ILE A 164 7.46 8.73 5.54
C ILE A 164 7.32 9.97 4.64
N ILE A 165 8.44 10.60 4.27
CA ILE A 165 8.44 11.76 3.36
C ILE A 165 7.79 11.41 2.03
N ILE A 166 8.14 10.28 1.44
CA ILE A 166 7.59 9.79 0.17
C ILE A 166 6.11 9.46 0.30
N PHE A 167 5.69 8.79 1.38
CA PHE A 167 4.28 8.50 1.65
C PHE A 167 3.44 9.78 1.72
N VAL A 168 3.92 10.80 2.45
CA VAL A 168 3.25 12.11 2.56
C VAL A 168 3.23 12.81 1.21
N SER A 169 4.38 12.88 0.53
CA SER A 169 4.52 13.54 -0.77
C SER A 169 3.60 12.94 -1.81
N GLN A 170 3.55 11.60 -1.91
CA GLN A 170 2.63 10.94 -2.82
C GLN A 170 1.18 11.24 -2.50
N THR A 171 0.79 11.23 -1.22
CA THR A 171 -0.60 11.52 -0.84
C THR A 171 -0.98 12.95 -1.24
N LEU A 172 -0.09 13.93 -1.01
CA LEU A 172 -0.31 15.33 -1.38
C LEU A 172 -0.37 15.53 -2.90
N LEU A 173 0.61 14.99 -3.64
CA LEU A 173 0.65 15.08 -5.09
C LEU A 173 -0.59 14.44 -5.73
N SER A 174 -1.09 13.34 -5.16
CA SER A 174 -2.30 12.69 -5.66
C SER A 174 -3.55 13.52 -5.44
N ILE A 175 -3.61 14.27 -4.33
CA ILE A 175 -4.70 15.23 -4.09
C ILE A 175 -4.63 16.37 -5.10
N ILE A 176 -3.44 16.90 -5.39
CA ILE A 176 -3.24 17.98 -6.38
C ILE A 176 -3.65 17.49 -7.76
N LEU A 177 -3.10 16.35 -8.20
CA LEU A 177 -3.35 15.81 -9.53
C LEU A 177 -4.82 15.47 -9.75
N ARG A 178 -5.52 14.97 -8.72
CA ARG A 178 -6.97 14.81 -8.76
C ARG A 178 -7.71 16.11 -9.09
N HIS A 179 -7.38 17.22 -8.44
CA HIS A 179 -8.06 18.49 -8.70
C HIS A 179 -7.79 19.02 -10.12
N ILE A 180 -6.64 18.66 -10.71
CA ILE A 180 -6.29 19.02 -12.07
C ILE A 180 -7.06 18.15 -13.09
N LEU A 181 -7.08 16.83 -12.89
CA LEU A 181 -7.63 15.88 -13.86
C LEU A 181 -9.15 15.68 -13.75
N LEU A 182 -9.72 15.87 -12.58
CA LEU A 182 -11.16 15.72 -12.32
C LEU A 182 -11.78 17.05 -11.82
N PRO A 183 -11.67 18.15 -12.59
CA PRO A 183 -12.24 19.42 -12.17
C PRO A 183 -13.76 19.30 -12.06
N LYS A 184 -14.33 19.88 -10.99
CA LYS A 184 -15.78 19.90 -10.71
C LYS A 184 -16.44 18.53 -10.41
N VAL A 185 -15.67 17.44 -10.33
CA VAL A 185 -16.20 16.12 -9.98
C VAL A 185 -16.22 15.93 -8.46
N ASN A 186 -17.39 15.67 -7.89
CA ASN A 186 -17.48 15.27 -6.47
C ASN A 186 -17.18 13.77 -6.32
N VAL A 187 -15.90 13.44 -6.17
CA VAL A 187 -15.44 12.05 -6.03
C VAL A 187 -15.96 11.35 -4.76
N ALA A 188 -16.43 12.07 -3.73
CA ALA A 188 -17.12 11.42 -2.63
C ALA A 188 -18.45 10.83 -3.11
N ASP A 189 -19.29 11.66 -3.74
CA ASP A 189 -20.61 11.24 -4.18
C ASP A 189 -20.55 10.23 -5.35
N GLU A 190 -19.68 10.46 -6.33
CA GLU A 190 -19.50 9.56 -7.48
C GLU A 190 -19.12 8.14 -7.06
N VAL A 191 -18.18 8.00 -6.12
CA VAL A 191 -17.67 6.68 -5.72
C VAL A 191 -18.47 6.09 -4.56
N GLY A 192 -18.88 6.92 -3.60
CA GLY A 192 -19.57 6.48 -2.39
C GLY A 192 -21.08 6.29 -2.57
N GLU A 193 -21.74 7.10 -3.40
CA GLU A 193 -23.19 6.99 -3.62
C GLU A 193 -23.53 6.31 -4.94
N GLN A 194 -22.93 6.80 -6.03
CA GLN A 194 -23.27 6.34 -7.37
C GLN A 194 -22.51 5.07 -7.77
N GLN A 195 -21.55 4.64 -6.95
CA GLN A 195 -20.66 3.50 -7.21
C GLN A 195 -20.02 3.56 -8.60
N ASN A 196 -19.65 4.76 -9.03
CA ASN A 196 -19.11 5.01 -10.37
C ASN A 196 -17.70 4.42 -10.52
N ILE A 197 -17.64 3.23 -11.13
CA ILE A 197 -16.40 2.47 -11.36
C ILE A 197 -15.43 3.26 -12.24
N ALA A 198 -15.91 4.07 -13.19
CA ALA A 198 -15.05 4.86 -14.06
C ALA A 198 -14.25 5.90 -13.25
N ILE A 199 -14.91 6.65 -12.36
CA ILE A 199 -14.24 7.60 -11.48
C ILE A 199 -13.33 6.89 -10.47
N GLY A 200 -13.76 5.75 -9.93
CA GLY A 200 -12.92 4.92 -9.06
C GLY A 200 -11.63 4.47 -9.76
N SER A 201 -11.71 4.09 -11.03
CA SER A 201 -10.59 3.64 -11.86
C SER A 201 -9.64 4.78 -12.23
N ILE A 202 -10.16 5.96 -12.59
CA ILE A 202 -9.31 7.14 -12.85
C ILE A 202 -8.56 7.56 -11.59
N GLU A 203 -9.21 7.58 -10.43
CA GLU A 203 -8.53 7.84 -9.15
C GLU A 203 -7.42 6.82 -8.88
N ALA A 204 -7.70 5.53 -9.10
CA ALA A 204 -6.69 4.49 -8.95
C ALA A 204 -5.50 4.71 -9.88
N ALA A 205 -5.74 5.05 -11.14
CA ALA A 205 -4.71 5.37 -12.13
C ALA A 205 -3.87 6.59 -11.73
N ILE A 206 -4.48 7.63 -11.13
CA ILE A 206 -3.76 8.79 -10.59
C ILE A 206 -2.78 8.37 -9.50
N TYR A 207 -3.23 7.57 -8.54
CA TYR A 207 -2.36 7.09 -7.44
C TYR A 207 -1.22 6.22 -7.95
N VAL A 208 -1.52 5.27 -8.84
CA VAL A 208 -0.53 4.37 -9.42
C VAL A 208 0.46 5.13 -10.30
N GLY A 209 -0.02 6.08 -11.11
CA GLY A 209 0.81 6.92 -11.97
C GLY A 209 1.80 7.77 -11.18
N ILE A 210 1.37 8.35 -10.06
CA ILE A 210 2.30 9.06 -9.16
C ILE A 210 3.30 8.09 -8.54
N GLY A 211 2.86 6.91 -8.12
CA GLY A 211 3.75 5.85 -7.62
C GLY A 211 4.85 5.52 -8.63
N PHE A 212 4.48 5.33 -9.90
CA PHE A 212 5.45 5.14 -10.98
C PHE A 212 6.32 6.36 -11.25
N ALA A 213 5.82 7.58 -11.11
CA ALA A 213 6.64 8.78 -11.23
C ALA A 213 7.74 8.81 -10.14
N PHE A 214 7.41 8.44 -8.90
CA PHE A 214 8.41 8.26 -7.85
C PHE A 214 9.43 7.18 -8.23
N VAL A 215 8.96 6.01 -8.68
CA VAL A 215 9.85 4.93 -9.13
C VAL A 215 10.80 5.43 -10.22
N GLY A 216 10.30 6.09 -11.26
CA GLY A 216 11.12 6.54 -12.39
C GLY A 216 12.10 7.67 -12.04
N LEU A 217 11.81 8.47 -11.00
CA LEU A 217 12.69 9.56 -10.58
C LEU A 217 13.80 9.11 -9.63
N PHE A 218 13.56 8.04 -8.87
CA PHE A 218 14.31 7.80 -7.64
C PHE A 218 14.63 6.32 -7.34
N ALA A 219 14.09 5.36 -8.08
CA ALA A 219 14.33 3.93 -7.84
C ALA A 219 15.35 3.31 -8.81
#